data_AF-A0A3Q0L054-F1
#
_entry.id   AF-A0A3Q0L054-F1
#
_cell.length_a   1.000
_cell.length_b   1.000
_cell.length_c   1.000
_cell.angle_alpha   90.00
_cell.angle_beta   90.00
_cell.angle_gamma   90.00
#
_symmetry.space_group_name_H-M   'P 1'
#
loop_
_entity.id
_entity.type
_entity.pdbx_description
1 polymer ?
#
loop_
_entity_poly.entity_id
_entity_poly.type
_entity_poly.pdbx_seq_one_letter_code
_entity_poly.pdbx_strand_id
1 'polypeptide(L)'
;MMVAHSLGSMISYDCLWKLSHYGEYRHDYGAEKKVDLLVTLGSPLGDENVKARLKGSSLSGKKRYPLNIDQWCNISAEDDYISHDNRIKNDFKEMLQLGLVKGGMKDIYPIYNLCVRDGQSNPHSAIGYLVHPKFVTVLNQWM
;
A
#
# COMPACT_ATOMS: atom_id res chain seq x y z
N MET A 1 0.25 -9.23 8.78
CA MET A 1 0.63 -7.95 8.12
C MET A 1 1.48 -8.22 6.89
N MET A 2 1.32 -7.42 5.84
CA MET A 2 2.17 -7.39 4.64
C MET A 2 2.81 -6.00 4.51
N VAL A 3 4.12 -5.93 4.33
CA VAL A 3 4.85 -4.65 4.17
C VAL A 3 5.46 -4.60 2.78
N ALA A 4 5.22 -3.52 2.05
CA ALA A 4 5.62 -3.38 0.66
C ALA A 4 6.21 -2.01 0.38
N HIS A 5 7.43 -1.97 -0.16
CA HIS A 5 8.15 -0.73 -0.46
C HIS A 5 8.20 -0.45 -1.96
N SER A 6 8.02 0.81 -2.38
CA SER A 6 8.18 1.26 -3.76
C SER A 6 7.37 0.41 -4.75
N LEU A 7 7.96 -0.07 -5.84
CA LEU A 7 7.36 -1.00 -6.81
C LEU A 7 6.79 -2.27 -6.16
N GLY A 8 7.34 -2.70 -5.02
CA GLY A 8 6.79 -3.82 -4.25
C GLY A 8 5.34 -3.59 -3.82
N SER A 9 4.92 -2.33 -3.62
CA SER A 9 3.52 -2.00 -3.30
C SER A 9 2.58 -2.27 -4.48
N MET A 10 2.99 -1.97 -5.71
CA MET A 10 2.23 -2.31 -6.92
C MET A 10 2.12 -3.82 -7.10
N ILE A 11 3.25 -4.54 -6.95
CA ILE A 11 3.29 -5.99 -7.06
C ILE A 11 2.38 -6.63 -6.01
N SER A 12 2.44 -6.16 -4.77
CA SER A 12 1.61 -6.66 -3.67
C SER A 12 0.13 -6.41 -3.94
N TYR A 13 -0.22 -5.21 -4.39
CA TYR A 13 -1.60 -4.86 -4.75
C TYR A 13 -2.14 -5.78 -5.86
N ASP A 14 -1.39 -5.97 -6.94
CA ASP A 14 -1.79 -6.84 -8.06
C ASP A 14 -1.88 -8.32 -7.64
N CYS A 15 -0.99 -8.79 -6.78
CA CYS A 15 -1.06 -10.14 -6.23
C CYS A 15 -2.31 -10.33 -5.38
N LEU A 16 -2.62 -9.38 -4.48
CA LEU A 16 -3.83 -9.40 -3.68
C LEU A 16 -5.09 -9.39 -4.55
N TRP A 17 -5.10 -8.57 -5.61
CA TRP A 17 -6.19 -8.57 -6.59
C TRP A 17 -6.38 -9.94 -7.25
N LYS A 18 -5.30 -10.58 -7.72
CA LYS A 18 -5.36 -11.90 -8.36
C LYS A 18 -5.84 -12.96 -7.39
N LEU A 19 -5.28 -13.01 -6.18
CA LEU A 19 -5.66 -13.97 -5.14
C LEU A 19 -7.15 -13.83 -4.79
N SER A 20 -7.70 -12.61 -4.77
CA SER A 20 -9.10 -12.41 -4.45
C SER A 20 -10.09 -12.67 -5.61
N HIS A 21 -9.61 -12.72 -6.86
CA HIS A 21 -10.48 -12.82 -8.05
C HIS A 21 -10.32 -14.10 -8.88
N TYR A 22 -9.10 -14.63 -9.01
CA TYR A 22 -8.84 -15.80 -9.85
C TYR A 22 -9.31 -17.07 -9.17
N GLY A 23 -10.08 -17.89 -9.91
CA GLY A 23 -10.76 -19.07 -9.38
C GLY A 23 -9.81 -20.09 -8.74
N GLU A 24 -8.60 -20.25 -9.32
CA GLU A 24 -7.57 -21.18 -8.84
C GLU A 24 -7.03 -20.86 -7.44
N TYR A 25 -7.07 -19.60 -7.00
CA TYR A 25 -6.62 -19.19 -5.66
C TYR A 25 -7.77 -18.87 -4.71
N ARG A 26 -8.99 -18.74 -5.22
CA ARG A 26 -10.11 -18.16 -4.48
C ARG A 26 -10.54 -19.03 -3.29
N HIS A 27 -10.34 -20.34 -3.35
CA HIS A 27 -10.74 -21.22 -2.25
C HIS A 27 -9.70 -21.24 -1.13
N ASP A 28 -8.42 -21.28 -1.47
CA ASP A 28 -7.32 -21.42 -0.51
C ASP A 28 -6.87 -20.07 0.07
N TYR A 29 -6.88 -19.00 -0.75
CA TYR A 29 -6.30 -17.68 -0.44
C TYR A 29 -7.22 -16.51 -0.81
N GLY A 30 -8.48 -16.78 -1.14
CA GLY A 30 -9.39 -15.81 -1.75
C GLY A 30 -9.90 -14.70 -0.85
N ALA A 31 -11.00 -14.06 -1.26
CA ALA A 31 -11.55 -12.86 -0.61
C ALA A 31 -11.83 -13.00 0.90
N GLU A 32 -12.04 -14.22 1.40
CA GLU A 32 -12.30 -14.51 2.81
C GLU A 32 -11.02 -14.69 3.65
N LYS A 33 -9.85 -14.79 3.02
CA LYS A 33 -8.54 -14.90 3.68
C LYS A 33 -7.81 -13.56 3.59
N LYS A 34 -8.17 -12.65 4.49
CA LYS A 34 -7.69 -11.27 4.45
C LYS A 34 -6.27 -11.14 5.00
N VAL A 35 -5.52 -10.21 4.42
CA VAL A 35 -4.37 -9.59 5.05
C VAL A 35 -4.88 -8.58 6.06
N ASP A 36 -4.57 -8.78 7.34
CA ASP A 36 -5.06 -7.91 8.43
C ASP A 36 -4.64 -6.46 8.24
N LEU A 37 -3.39 -6.25 7.82
CA LEU A 37 -2.80 -4.92 7.61
C LEU A 37 -1.83 -4.96 6.43
N LEU A 38 -2.13 -4.17 5.39
CA LEU A 38 -1.21 -3.82 4.32
C LEU A 38 -0.50 -2.52 4.69
N VAL A 39 0.83 -2.53 4.70
CA VAL A 39 1.66 -1.34 4.90
C VAL A 39 2.42 -1.04 3.61
N THR A 40 2.22 0.15 3.05
CA THR A 40 2.94 0.62 1.86
C THR A 40 3.92 1.73 2.24
N LEU A 41 5.17 1.60 1.79
CA LEU A 41 6.28 2.50 2.13
C LEU A 41 6.84 3.12 0.84
N GLY A 42 6.93 4.45 0.76
CA GLY A 42 7.44 5.11 -0.45
C GLY A 42 6.70 4.66 -1.72
N SER A 43 5.38 4.52 -1.61
CA SER A 43 4.56 3.85 -2.63
C SER A 43 4.17 4.79 -3.77
N PRO A 44 4.30 4.36 -5.03
CA PRO A 44 3.82 5.13 -6.18
C PRO A 44 2.33 4.91 -6.47
N LEU A 45 1.57 4.25 -5.59
CA LEU A 45 0.16 3.89 -5.84
C LEU A 45 -0.80 5.09 -5.93
N GLY A 46 -0.40 6.27 -5.47
CA GLY A 46 -1.18 7.50 -5.67
C GLY A 46 -1.06 8.07 -7.10
N ASP A 47 0.00 7.74 -7.84
CA ASP A 47 0.24 8.25 -9.20
C ASP A 47 -0.81 7.73 -10.19
N GLU A 48 -1.38 8.62 -11.01
CA GLU A 48 -2.42 8.28 -11.98
C GLU A 48 -1.97 7.29 -13.07
N ASN A 49 -0.72 7.39 -13.54
CA ASN A 49 -0.18 6.48 -14.54
C ASN A 49 0.02 5.07 -13.95
N VAL A 50 0.38 5.02 -12.66
CA VAL A 50 0.48 3.76 -11.91
C VAL A 50 -0.91 3.15 -11.73
N LYS A 51 -1.88 3.91 -11.24
CA LYS A 51 -3.27 3.45 -11.04
C LYS A 51 -3.89 2.92 -12.32
N ALA A 52 -3.63 3.56 -13.46
CA ALA A 52 -4.11 3.11 -14.77
C ALA A 52 -3.59 1.71 -15.16
N ARG A 53 -2.42 1.30 -14.65
CA ARG A 53 -1.77 0.02 -14.96
C ARG A 53 -2.04 -1.11 -13.96
N LEU A 54 -2.66 -0.82 -12.82
CA LEU A 54 -2.99 -1.83 -11.81
C LEU A 54 -4.01 -2.85 -12.33
N LYS A 55 -3.97 -4.06 -11.80
CA LYS A 55 -5.00 -5.08 -12.08
C LYS A 55 -6.36 -4.59 -11.62
N GLY A 56 -7.35 -4.78 -12.50
CA GLY A 56 -8.71 -4.31 -12.29
C GLY A 56 -8.95 -2.84 -12.61
N SER A 57 -7.94 -2.07 -13.05
CA SER A 57 -8.08 -0.62 -13.32
C SER A 57 -9.19 -0.27 -14.33
N SER A 58 -9.44 -1.15 -15.31
CA SER A 58 -10.50 -1.03 -16.32
C SER A 58 -11.88 -1.54 -15.85
N LEU A 59 -11.96 -2.13 -14.66
CA LEU A 59 -13.19 -2.66 -14.09
C LEU A 59 -13.83 -1.62 -13.15
N SER A 60 -15.08 -1.89 -12.75
CA SER A 60 -15.85 -0.99 -11.88
C SER A 60 -16.30 -1.68 -10.59
N GLY A 61 -16.62 -0.85 -9.59
CA GLY A 61 -17.08 -1.30 -8.28
C GLY A 61 -16.08 -2.25 -7.61
N LYS A 62 -16.60 -3.30 -6.95
CA LYS A 62 -15.76 -4.24 -6.19
C LYS A 62 -14.69 -4.95 -7.04
N LYS A 63 -14.97 -5.20 -8.33
CA LYS A 63 -14.04 -5.92 -9.22
C LYS A 63 -12.78 -5.11 -9.54
N ARG A 64 -12.80 -3.80 -9.32
CA ARG A 64 -11.66 -2.90 -9.54
C ARG A 64 -10.54 -3.09 -8.52
N TYR A 65 -10.85 -3.59 -7.32
CA TYR A 65 -9.96 -3.53 -6.16
C TYR A 65 -9.75 -4.92 -5.54
N PRO A 66 -8.59 -5.19 -4.90
CA PRO A 66 -8.42 -6.37 -4.06
C PRO A 66 -9.50 -6.46 -2.99
N LEU A 67 -10.01 -7.68 -2.75
CA LEU A 67 -11.10 -7.91 -1.78
C LEU A 67 -10.60 -8.43 -0.43
N ASN A 68 -9.31 -8.73 -0.33
CA ASN A 68 -8.67 -9.43 0.78
C ASN A 68 -7.72 -8.53 1.59
N ILE A 69 -8.02 -7.24 1.69
CA ILE A 69 -7.30 -6.28 2.56
C ILE A 69 -8.26 -5.85 3.67
N ASP A 70 -7.88 -6.00 4.94
CA ASP A 70 -8.71 -5.51 6.05
C ASP A 70 -8.39 -4.07 6.44
N GLN A 71 -7.10 -3.74 6.62
CA GLN A 71 -6.58 -2.40 6.90
C GLN A 71 -5.46 -2.04 5.93
N TRP A 72 -5.31 -0.74 5.65
CA TRP A 72 -4.20 -0.23 4.84
C TRP A 72 -3.58 1.03 5.47
N CYS A 73 -2.28 0.96 5.78
CA CYS A 73 -1.46 2.09 6.19
C CYS A 73 -0.45 2.47 5.09
N ASN A 74 -0.50 3.69 4.58
CA ASN A 74 0.53 4.24 3.71
C ASN A 74 1.50 5.14 4.51
N ILE A 75 2.80 5.03 4.24
CA ILE A 75 3.84 5.88 4.83
C ILE A 75 4.69 6.44 3.70
N SER A 76 4.75 7.77 3.60
CA SER A 76 5.52 8.49 2.58
C SER A 76 6.50 9.46 3.23
N ALA A 77 7.72 9.52 2.69
CA ALA A 77 8.74 10.45 3.13
C ALA A 77 8.69 11.78 2.37
N GLU A 78 9.09 12.84 3.05
CA GLU A 78 9.44 14.10 2.38
C GLU A 78 10.57 13.85 1.38
N ASP A 79 10.55 14.57 0.24
CA ASP A 79 11.51 14.47 -0.87
C ASP A 79 11.58 13.09 -1.58
N ASP A 80 10.71 12.14 -1.24
CA ASP A 80 10.56 10.90 -2.00
C ASP A 80 9.64 11.12 -3.21
N TYR A 81 10.26 11.46 -4.36
CA TYR A 81 9.56 11.71 -5.62
C TYR A 81 8.77 10.51 -6.17
N ILE A 82 9.10 9.28 -5.75
CA ILE A 82 8.35 8.09 -6.17
C ILE A 82 6.98 8.08 -5.47
N SER A 83 6.91 8.55 -4.22
CA SER A 83 5.68 8.68 -3.44
C SER A 83 5.17 10.11 -3.33
N HIS A 84 5.30 10.89 -4.41
CA HIS A 84 4.95 12.31 -4.41
C HIS A 84 3.47 12.55 -4.06
N ASP A 85 2.56 11.66 -4.50
CA ASP A 85 1.21 11.62 -3.94
C ASP A 85 1.21 10.76 -2.66
N ASN A 86 1.20 11.46 -1.53
CA ASN A 86 1.26 10.87 -0.20
C ASN A 86 -0.13 10.53 0.39
N ARG A 87 -1.23 10.85 -0.30
CA ARG A 87 -2.58 10.77 0.26
C ARG A 87 -3.43 9.64 -0.30
N ILE A 88 -2.86 8.47 -0.53
CA ILE A 88 -3.49 7.28 -1.16
C ILE A 88 -4.93 6.99 -0.69
N LYS A 89 -5.30 7.33 0.56
CA LYS A 89 -6.69 7.25 1.02
C LYS A 89 -7.71 7.99 0.14
N ASN A 90 -7.38 9.14 -0.45
CA ASN A 90 -8.29 9.89 -1.33
C ASN A 90 -8.46 9.18 -2.69
N ASP A 91 -7.41 8.54 -3.19
CA ASP A 91 -7.36 7.82 -4.46
C ASP A 91 -8.19 6.55 -4.41
N PHE A 92 -8.08 5.82 -3.31
CA PHE A 92 -8.78 4.56 -3.08
C PHE A 92 -10.01 4.73 -2.17
N LYS A 93 -10.55 5.94 -2.06
CA LYS A 93 -11.75 6.24 -1.24
C LYS A 93 -12.96 5.35 -1.57
N GLU A 94 -13.07 4.91 -2.82
CA GLU A 94 -14.15 4.02 -3.27
C GLU A 94 -14.07 2.65 -2.55
N MET A 95 -12.87 2.16 -2.21
CA MET A 95 -12.71 0.94 -1.42
C MET A 95 -13.34 1.06 -0.03
N LEU A 96 -13.23 2.23 0.61
CA LEU A 96 -13.89 2.52 1.88
C LEU A 96 -15.42 2.54 1.72
N GLN A 97 -15.91 3.21 0.68
CA GLN A 97 -17.36 3.31 0.37
C GLN A 97 -17.98 1.94 0.07
N LEU A 98 -17.24 1.06 -0.61
CA LEU A 98 -17.65 -0.31 -0.93
C LEU A 98 -17.48 -1.30 0.24
N GLY A 99 -16.93 -0.84 1.37
CA GLY A 99 -16.67 -1.66 2.56
C GLY A 99 -15.61 -2.74 2.35
N LEU A 100 -14.66 -2.52 1.43
CA LEU A 100 -13.60 -3.48 1.11
C LEU A 100 -12.50 -3.49 2.17
N VAL A 101 -12.15 -2.31 2.71
CA VAL A 101 -11.14 -2.12 3.77
C VAL A 101 -11.84 -1.75 5.07
N LYS A 102 -12.40 -2.75 5.76
CA LYS A 102 -13.31 -2.53 6.91
C LYS A 102 -12.61 -1.90 8.11
N GLY A 103 -11.36 -2.28 8.38
CA GLY A 103 -10.56 -1.68 9.44
C GLY A 103 -10.01 -0.29 9.09
N GLY A 104 -10.21 0.16 7.84
CA GLY A 104 -9.95 1.52 7.41
C GLY A 104 -8.58 1.76 6.77
N MET A 105 -8.38 3.02 6.36
CA MET A 105 -7.16 3.50 5.70
C MET A 105 -6.54 4.68 6.44
N LYS A 106 -5.21 4.69 6.52
CA LYS A 106 -4.41 5.71 7.19
C LYS A 106 -3.19 6.10 6.34
N ASP A 107 -3.02 7.40 6.12
CA ASP A 107 -1.80 7.95 5.51
C ASP A 107 -0.93 8.59 6.60
N ILE A 108 0.36 8.30 6.58
CA ILE A 108 1.38 8.87 7.47
C ILE A 108 2.36 9.66 6.60
N TYR A 109 2.24 10.98 6.64
CA TYR A 109 3.11 11.91 5.94
C TYR A 109 3.10 13.29 6.65
N PRO A 110 4.22 14.02 6.68
CA PRO A 110 5.54 13.58 6.23
C PRO A 110 6.24 12.70 7.27
N ILE A 111 7.03 11.74 6.80
CA ILE A 111 8.19 11.26 7.55
C ILE A 111 9.47 11.83 6.93
N TYR A 112 10.55 11.90 7.68
CA TYR A 112 11.85 12.31 7.13
C TYR A 112 12.77 11.09 7.08
N ASN A 113 12.99 10.58 5.87
CA ASN A 113 13.90 9.47 5.65
C ASN A 113 15.34 9.99 5.55
N LEU A 114 16.11 9.81 6.63
CA LEU A 114 17.46 10.35 6.79
C LEU A 114 18.56 9.45 6.18
N CYS A 115 18.19 8.50 5.31
CA CYS A 115 19.20 7.67 4.65
C CYS A 115 20.08 8.50 3.73
N VAL A 116 21.38 8.23 3.78
CA VAL A 116 22.37 8.83 2.91
C VAL A 116 23.05 7.71 2.10
N ARG A 117 23.24 7.95 0.81
CA ARG A 117 23.98 7.07 -0.10
C ARG A 117 24.97 7.90 -0.89
N ASP A 118 26.24 7.51 -0.87
CA ASP A 118 27.32 8.19 -1.61
C ASP A 118 27.39 9.71 -1.30
N GLY A 119 27.16 10.08 -0.05
CA GLY A 119 27.14 11.47 0.42
C GLY A 119 25.89 12.28 0.04
N GLN A 120 24.90 11.66 -0.62
CA GLN A 120 23.66 12.30 -1.04
C GLN A 120 22.45 11.76 -0.27
N SER A 121 21.46 12.62 -0.04
CA SER A 121 20.18 12.23 0.57
C SER A 121 19.49 11.18 -0.31
N ASN A 122 19.00 10.10 0.31
CA ASN A 122 18.24 9.06 -0.34
C ASN A 122 16.92 8.80 0.41
N PRO A 123 15.93 9.70 0.25
CA PRO A 123 14.66 9.62 0.97
C PRO A 123 13.77 8.44 0.54
N HIS A 124 14.09 7.81 -0.60
CA HIS A 124 13.43 6.61 -1.11
C HIS A 124 14.04 5.30 -0.59
N SER A 125 15.00 5.37 0.34
CA SER A 125 15.67 4.18 0.84
C SER A 125 14.75 3.33 1.72
N ALA A 126 14.54 2.07 1.37
CA ALA A 126 13.68 1.14 2.10
C ALA A 126 14.06 1.00 3.59
N ILE A 127 15.36 0.93 3.89
CA ILE A 127 15.83 0.79 5.28
C ILE A 127 15.43 2.00 6.12
N GLY A 128 15.43 3.20 5.54
CA GLY A 128 15.03 4.41 6.22
C GLY A 128 13.57 4.43 6.63
N TYR A 129 12.69 3.91 5.78
CA TYR A 129 11.29 3.67 6.15
C TYR A 129 11.16 2.63 7.27
N LEU A 130 11.89 1.51 7.17
CA LEU A 130 11.80 0.40 8.12
C LEU A 130 12.33 0.73 9.52
N VAL A 131 13.34 1.59 9.64
CA VAL A 131 13.86 2.02 10.95
C VAL A 131 13.13 3.25 11.49
N HIS A 132 12.23 3.87 10.70
CA HIS A 132 11.56 5.10 11.13
C HIS A 132 10.59 4.84 12.30
N PRO A 133 10.60 5.67 13.36
CA PRO A 133 9.74 5.45 14.53
C PRO A 133 8.24 5.33 14.21
N LYS A 134 7.76 5.99 13.15
CA LYS A 134 6.36 5.87 12.70
C LYS A 134 6.03 4.47 12.19
N PHE A 135 6.92 3.85 11.41
CA PHE A 135 6.74 2.46 10.99
C PHE A 135 6.82 1.51 12.19
N VAL A 136 7.81 1.69 13.06
CA VAL A 136 7.95 0.89 14.29
C VAL A 136 6.69 0.97 15.17
N THR A 137 6.06 2.15 15.25
CA THR A 137 4.78 2.32 15.97
C THR A 137 3.66 1.51 15.33
N VAL A 138 3.55 1.54 13.99
CA VAL A 138 2.53 0.74 13.27
C VAL A 138 2.77 -0.75 13.47
N LEU A 139 4.02 -1.21 13.38
CA LEU A 139 4.39 -2.60 13.64
C LEU A 139 4.04 -3.02 15.07
N ASN A 140 4.38 -2.20 16.06
CA ASN A 140 4.10 -2.48 17.47
C ASN A 140 2.60 -2.49 17.79
N GLN A 141 1.78 -1.71 17.08
CA GLN A 141 0.32 -1.73 17.25
C GLN A 141 -0.35 -2.93 16.59
N TRP A 142 0.30 -3.55 15.60
CA TRP A 142 -0.22 -4.73 14.91
C TRP A 142 0.07 -6.04 15.66
N MET A 143 1.20 -6.12 16.37
CA MET A 143 1.57 -7.27 17.21
C MET A 143 0.68 -7.38 18.45
#